data_AF-Q5HXV5-F1
#
_entry.id   AF-Q5HXV5-F1
#
_cell.length_a   1.000
_cell.length_b   1.000
_cell.length_c   1.000
_cell.angle_alpha   90.00
_cell.angle_beta   90.00
_cell.angle_gamma   90.00
#
_symmetry.space_group_name_H-M   'P 1'
#
loop_
_entity.id
_entity.type
_entity.pdbx_description
1 polymer ?
#
loop_
_entity_poly.entity_id
_entity_poly.type
_entity_poly.pdbx_seq_one_letter_code
_entity_poly.pdbx_strand_id
1 'polypeptide(L)'
;MLPAQVRNRDTALSLADHTHDLGVSKAITLHQNLLNSYAEKILIQNSLFLWGDYRWLGVPHRCVVPFTAFSEQARQDDGSFHPVWFAADERKPLRFFAGIWTSWTSVRKLKEGEVTADLFGFLTTDANAVVAPYHPKAMPVILERQEEIETWLTAPIPVALQLQKPLQEASLQVL
;
A
#
# COMPACT_ATOMS: atom_id res chain seq x y z
N MET A 1 25.12 -8.16 -16.29
CA MET A 1 24.65 -7.76 -14.94
C MET A 1 23.33 -7.03 -15.16
N LEU A 2 22.20 -7.71 -15.03
CA LEU A 2 20.88 -7.09 -15.26
C LEU A 2 20.57 -6.14 -14.10
N PRO A 3 20.03 -4.93 -14.34
CA PRO A 3 19.78 -3.95 -13.29
C PRO A 3 18.79 -4.53 -12.28
N ALA A 4 18.99 -4.25 -10.99
CA ALA A 4 18.12 -4.66 -9.89
C ALA A 4 16.61 -4.36 -10.13
N GLN A 5 16.30 -3.44 -11.04
CA GLN A 5 14.96 -3.12 -11.54
C GLN A 5 14.21 -4.34 -12.12
N VAL A 6 14.91 -5.30 -12.75
CA VAL A 6 14.28 -6.49 -13.34
C VAL A 6 13.89 -7.51 -12.26
N ARG A 7 14.65 -7.62 -11.15
CA ARG A 7 14.29 -8.49 -10.02
C ARG A 7 13.05 -7.98 -9.25
N ASN A 8 12.92 -6.67 -9.07
CA ASN A 8 11.80 -6.08 -8.31
C ASN A 8 10.43 -6.22 -9.01
N ARG A 9 10.42 -6.30 -10.35
CA ARG A 9 9.18 -6.48 -11.13
C ARG A 9 8.62 -7.89 -10.92
N ASP A 10 9.47 -8.91 -10.99
CA ASP A 10 9.05 -10.32 -10.93
C ASP A 10 8.63 -10.76 -9.52
N THR A 11 9.24 -10.24 -8.46
CA THR A 11 8.85 -10.59 -7.08
C THR A 11 7.50 -9.98 -6.66
N ALA A 12 7.22 -8.73 -7.05
CA ALA A 12 5.93 -8.10 -6.79
C ALA A 12 4.79 -8.74 -7.61
N LEU A 13 5.07 -9.12 -8.86
CA LEU A 13 4.16 -9.92 -9.69
C LEU A 13 3.93 -11.32 -9.08
N SER A 14 4.99 -12.00 -8.65
CA SER A 14 4.88 -13.32 -8.00
C SER A 14 4.11 -13.30 -6.67
N LEU A 15 4.18 -12.20 -5.90
CA LEU A 15 3.37 -12.02 -4.69
C LEU A 15 1.91 -11.68 -4.99
N ALA A 16 1.64 -11.10 -6.17
CA ALA A 16 0.31 -10.73 -6.63
C ALA A 16 -0.45 -11.84 -7.37
N ASP A 17 0.25 -12.83 -7.93
CA ASP A 17 -0.32 -14.00 -8.62
C ASP A 17 -1.28 -14.84 -7.73
N HIS A 18 -1.44 -14.48 -6.45
CA HIS A 18 -2.33 -15.14 -5.50
C HIS A 18 -3.47 -14.26 -4.96
N THR A 19 -3.59 -12.98 -5.34
CA THR A 19 -4.66 -12.10 -4.82
C THR A 19 -5.11 -11.07 -5.86
N HIS A 20 -6.08 -11.44 -6.69
CA HIS A 20 -6.72 -10.52 -7.65
C HIS A 20 -7.66 -9.52 -6.94
N ASP A 21 -8.20 -9.94 -5.79
CA ASP A 21 -9.08 -9.15 -4.93
C ASP A 21 -8.38 -8.90 -3.58
N LEU A 22 -8.06 -7.63 -3.30
CA LEU A 22 -7.43 -7.23 -2.04
C LEU A 22 -8.50 -6.76 -1.05
N GLY A 23 -8.80 -7.59 -0.05
CA GLY A 23 -9.41 -7.10 1.18
C GLY A 23 -8.38 -6.25 1.93
N VAL A 24 -8.62 -4.94 2.07
CA VAL A 24 -7.66 -4.00 2.70
C VAL A 24 -7.29 -4.44 4.12
N SER A 25 -8.11 -5.26 4.78
CA SER A 25 -7.83 -5.85 6.10
C SER A 25 -6.64 -6.83 6.17
N LYS A 26 -6.11 -7.31 5.02
CA LYS A 26 -4.97 -8.25 4.98
C LYS A 26 -3.64 -7.60 4.57
N ALA A 27 -3.63 -6.31 4.22
CA ALA A 27 -2.42 -5.60 3.82
C ALA A 27 -1.92 -4.68 4.94
N ILE A 28 -0.60 -4.48 5.02
CA ILE A 28 -0.01 -3.49 5.92
C ILE A 28 -0.16 -2.12 5.27
N THR A 29 -1.01 -1.29 5.87
CA THR A 29 -1.42 0.02 5.37
C THR A 29 -0.54 1.13 5.93
N LEU A 30 0.06 1.97 5.07
CA LEU A 30 0.91 3.11 5.47
C LEU A 30 0.18 4.44 5.27
N HIS A 31 -0.39 4.99 6.34
CA HIS A 31 -1.15 6.25 6.33
C HIS A 31 -0.28 7.50 6.49
N GLN A 32 -0.80 8.67 6.09
CA GLN A 32 -0.14 9.98 6.24
C GLN A 32 0.37 10.24 7.68
N ASN A 33 -0.28 9.63 8.69
CA ASN A 33 0.11 9.75 10.11
C ASN A 33 1.14 8.72 10.60
N LEU A 34 1.61 7.78 9.77
CA LEU A 34 2.55 6.72 10.16
C LEU A 34 4.01 7.18 10.36
N LEU A 35 4.35 8.43 10.05
CA LEU A 35 5.61 9.03 10.51
C LEU A 35 5.55 9.52 11.96
N ASN A 36 4.36 9.73 12.54
CA ASN A 36 4.24 10.30 13.89
C ASN A 36 3.67 9.35 14.96
N SER A 37 2.95 8.27 14.63
CA SER A 37 2.31 7.44 15.68
C SER A 37 2.65 5.95 15.71
N TYR A 38 3.51 5.45 14.83
CA TYR A 38 3.95 4.03 14.85
C TYR A 38 5.42 3.83 15.22
N ALA A 39 6.08 4.92 15.63
CA ALA A 39 7.34 4.86 16.36
C ALA A 39 7.19 4.23 17.77
N GLU A 40 5.97 4.18 18.34
CA GLU A 40 5.78 3.73 19.73
C GLU A 40 5.61 2.21 19.93
N LYS A 41 5.46 1.41 18.87
CA LYS A 41 5.47 -0.07 19.01
C LYS A 41 6.68 -0.76 18.36
N ILE A 42 7.49 -0.02 17.61
CA ILE A 42 8.89 -0.35 17.33
C ILE A 42 9.78 0.36 18.37
N LEU A 43 9.34 0.36 19.63
CA LEU A 43 10.16 0.73 20.79
C LEU A 43 10.91 -0.50 21.29
N ILE A 44 11.80 -1.05 20.47
CA ILE A 44 12.94 -1.82 20.99
C ILE A 44 14.21 -1.16 20.44
N GLN A 45 14.73 -0.31 21.32
CA GLN A 45 16.09 0.23 21.39
C GLN A 45 16.42 1.48 20.55
N ASN A 46 16.37 2.58 21.30
CA ASN A 46 17.39 3.61 21.39
C ASN A 46 17.52 4.60 20.23
N SER A 47 17.09 5.82 20.56
CA SER A 47 17.71 7.09 20.22
C SER A 47 18.12 7.24 18.76
N LEU A 48 17.33 8.02 18.01
CA LEU A 48 17.82 9.05 17.08
C LEU A 48 16.60 9.69 16.40
N PHE A 49 15.83 10.47 17.16
CA PHE A 49 14.72 11.27 16.64
C PHE A 49 15.20 12.55 15.90
N LEU A 50 16.38 12.51 15.26
CA LEU A 50 17.02 13.68 14.63
C LEU A 50 17.48 13.50 13.17
N TRP A 51 17.26 12.34 12.51
CA TRP A 51 17.70 12.15 11.12
C TRP A 51 16.67 11.33 10.33
N GLY A 52 16.20 11.85 9.20
CA GLY A 52 15.00 11.37 8.48
C GLY A 52 15.07 9.93 8.00
N ASP A 53 14.35 9.05 8.70
CA ASP A 53 14.33 7.61 8.44
C ASP A 53 13.29 7.24 7.36
N TYR A 54 13.53 7.76 6.14
CA TYR A 54 12.78 7.42 4.92
C TYR A 54 13.30 6.12 4.27
N ARG A 55 13.98 5.25 5.02
CA ARG A 55 14.71 4.09 4.49
C ARG A 55 13.86 3.31 3.49
N TRP A 56 12.61 3.03 3.85
CA TRP A 56 11.70 2.22 3.04
C TRP A 56 10.91 3.01 1.97
N LEU A 57 11.05 4.34 1.91
CA LEU A 57 10.51 5.17 0.83
C LEU A 57 11.53 5.45 -0.28
N GLY A 58 12.78 5.05 -0.10
CA GLY A 58 13.81 5.16 -1.14
C GLY A 58 13.47 4.32 -2.38
N VAL A 59 13.97 4.75 -3.55
CA VAL A 59 13.82 4.06 -4.85
C VAL A 59 13.96 2.53 -4.76
N PRO A 60 14.96 1.96 -4.06
CA PRO A 60 15.15 0.50 -4.02
C PRO A 60 13.98 -0.27 -3.37
N HIS A 61 13.21 0.41 -2.53
CA HIS A 61 12.11 -0.17 -1.73
C HIS A 61 10.74 0.10 -2.33
N ARG A 62 10.63 0.76 -3.49
CA ARG A 62 9.33 1.02 -4.12
C ARG A 62 8.93 -0.13 -5.03
N CYS A 63 7.65 -0.47 -4.99
CA CYS A 63 7.01 -1.44 -5.86
C CYS A 63 5.61 -0.94 -6.27
N VAL A 64 4.95 -1.70 -7.13
CA VAL A 64 3.52 -1.52 -7.42
C VAL A 64 2.77 -2.75 -6.93
N VAL A 65 1.60 -2.52 -6.31
CA VAL A 65 0.73 -3.61 -5.85
C VAL A 65 -0.46 -3.69 -6.82
N PRO A 66 -0.52 -4.68 -7.71
CA PRO A 66 -1.62 -4.81 -8.65
C PRO A 66 -2.94 -5.16 -7.94
N PHE A 67 -4.04 -4.65 -8.48
CA PHE A 67 -5.40 -5.00 -8.05
C PHE A 67 -6.39 -4.85 -9.21
N THR A 68 -7.48 -5.62 -9.18
CA THR A 68 -8.65 -5.43 -10.06
C THR A 68 -9.86 -4.86 -9.31
N ALA A 69 -9.96 -5.15 -8.02
CA ALA A 69 -10.89 -4.53 -7.08
C ALA A 69 -10.29 -4.54 -5.66
N PHE A 70 -10.75 -3.63 -4.80
CA PHE A 70 -10.45 -3.66 -3.37
C PHE A 70 -11.71 -3.47 -2.54
N SER A 71 -11.68 -3.90 -1.28
CA SER A 71 -12.83 -3.74 -0.39
C SER A 71 -12.49 -3.05 0.91
N GLU A 72 -13.39 -2.18 1.39
CA GLU A 72 -13.40 -1.65 2.75
C GLU A 72 -14.52 -2.29 3.57
N GLN A 73 -14.31 -2.41 4.88
CA GLN A 73 -15.32 -2.94 5.79
C GLN A 73 -16.31 -1.83 6.17
N ALA A 74 -17.51 -1.88 5.62
CA ALA A 74 -18.57 -0.92 5.92
C ALA A 74 -19.44 -1.42 7.07
N ARG A 75 -19.66 -0.55 8.06
CA ARG A 75 -20.59 -0.81 9.15
C ARG A 75 -22.03 -0.64 8.66
N GLN A 76 -22.88 -1.61 8.95
CA GLN A 76 -24.30 -1.61 8.62
C GLN A 76 -25.14 -1.05 9.78
N ASP A 77 -26.41 -0.74 9.50
CA ASP A 77 -27.37 -0.23 10.50
C ASP A 77 -27.60 -1.22 11.66
N ASP A 78 -27.50 -2.54 11.38
CA ASP A 78 -27.62 -3.60 12.38
C ASP A 78 -26.34 -3.81 13.22
N GLY A 79 -25.29 -3.03 12.96
CA GLY A 79 -24.00 -3.11 13.63
C GLY A 79 -23.04 -4.16 13.07
N SER A 80 -23.45 -4.94 12.07
CA SER A 80 -22.56 -5.87 11.35
C SER A 80 -21.60 -5.12 10.42
N PHE A 81 -20.59 -5.84 9.92
CA PHE A 81 -19.66 -5.33 8.92
C PHE A 81 -19.74 -6.17 7.66
N HIS A 82 -19.87 -5.51 6.52
CA HIS A 82 -19.85 -6.14 5.21
C HIS A 82 -18.81 -5.46 4.31
N PRO A 83 -18.11 -6.23 3.46
CA PRO A 83 -17.19 -5.65 2.50
C PRO A 83 -17.97 -4.88 1.43
N VAL A 84 -17.61 -3.62 1.25
CA VAL A 84 -18.02 -2.81 0.08
C VAL A 84 -16.87 -2.82 -0.90
N TRP A 85 -17.16 -3.22 -2.14
CA TRP A 85 -16.16 -3.39 -3.18
C TRP A 85 -16.06 -2.17 -4.08
N PHE A 86 -14.84 -1.80 -4.42
CA PHE A 86 -14.52 -0.68 -5.29
C PHE A 86 -13.67 -1.15 -6.46
N ALA A 87 -13.96 -0.63 -7.65
CA ALA A 87 -13.14 -0.82 -8.84
C ALA A 87 -13.23 0.41 -9.75
N ALA A 88 -12.42 0.41 -10.81
CA ALA A 88 -12.49 1.46 -11.83
C ALA A 88 -13.83 1.46 -12.58
N ASP A 89 -14.28 0.27 -12.97
CA ASP A 89 -15.58 0.00 -13.60
C ASP A 89 -15.95 -1.49 -13.40
N GLU A 90 -17.11 -1.91 -13.90
CA GLU A 90 -17.60 -3.31 -13.80
C GLU A 90 -16.67 -4.34 -14.50
N ARG A 91 -15.85 -3.90 -15.45
CA ARG A 91 -14.88 -4.76 -16.15
C ARG A 91 -13.63 -5.01 -15.32
N LYS A 92 -13.45 -4.27 -14.22
CA LYS A 92 -12.35 -4.40 -13.25
C LYS A 92 -10.96 -4.42 -13.91
N PRO A 93 -10.61 -3.40 -14.72
CA PRO A 93 -9.29 -3.33 -15.34
C PRO A 93 -8.19 -3.30 -14.27
N LEU A 94 -7.03 -3.88 -14.61
CA LEU A 94 -5.86 -3.91 -13.74
C LEU A 94 -5.38 -2.49 -13.42
N ARG A 95 -5.20 -2.21 -12.13
CA ARG A 95 -4.61 -0.97 -11.59
C ARG A 95 -3.59 -1.28 -10.52
N PHE A 96 -2.93 -0.25 -10.00
CA PHE A 96 -1.84 -0.42 -9.05
C PHE A 96 -1.97 0.52 -7.85
N PHE A 97 -1.69 0.02 -6.66
CA PHE A 97 -1.38 0.87 -5.51
C PHE A 97 0.10 1.26 -5.50
N ALA A 98 0.39 2.45 -5.00
CA ALA A 98 1.76 2.88 -4.69
C ALA A 98 2.32 2.05 -3.52
N GLY A 99 3.10 1.03 -3.86
CA GLY A 99 3.62 0.05 -2.91
C GLY A 99 5.04 0.33 -2.43
N ILE A 100 5.36 -0.17 -1.25
CA ILE A 100 6.73 -0.35 -0.78
C ILE A 100 6.98 -1.80 -0.40
N TRP A 101 8.25 -2.20 -0.42
CA TRP A 101 8.67 -3.53 -0.05
C TRP A 101 10.01 -3.53 0.67
N THR A 102 10.24 -4.56 1.48
CA THR A 102 11.51 -4.84 2.11
C THR A 102 11.66 -6.33 2.41
N SER A 103 12.91 -6.80 2.43
CA SER A 103 13.24 -8.05 3.12
C SER A 103 13.36 -7.78 4.62
N TRP A 104 12.72 -8.60 5.45
CA TRP A 104 12.71 -8.42 6.90
C TRP A 104 12.88 -9.76 7.62
N THR A 105 13.83 -9.79 8.54
CA THR A 105 14.12 -10.95 9.39
C THR A 105 13.52 -10.74 10.77
N SER A 106 12.64 -11.64 11.21
CA SER A 106 12.03 -11.60 12.54
C SER A 106 11.42 -12.93 12.95
N VAL A 107 11.15 -13.08 14.25
CA VAL A 107 10.33 -14.19 14.78
C VAL A 107 8.85 -13.81 14.67
N ARG A 108 8.10 -14.46 13.76
CA ARG A 108 6.64 -14.22 13.63
C ARG A 108 5.80 -15.11 14.53
N LYS A 109 6.24 -16.34 14.77
CA LYS A 109 5.60 -17.30 15.67
C LYS A 109 6.67 -17.95 16.53
N LEU A 110 6.40 -18.08 17.83
CA LEU A 110 7.37 -18.61 18.80
C LEU A 110 7.91 -20.00 18.41
N LYS A 111 7.06 -20.84 17.78
CA LYS A 111 7.44 -22.20 17.33
C LYS A 111 8.24 -22.23 16.03
N GLU A 112 8.21 -21.15 15.25
CA GLU A 112 8.78 -21.08 13.89
C GLU A 112 10.22 -20.55 13.90
N GLY A 113 10.64 -19.92 15.01
CA GLY A 113 11.95 -19.30 15.11
C GLY A 113 12.08 -18.06 14.24
N GLU A 114 13.31 -17.63 13.99
CA GLU A 114 13.59 -16.47 13.16
C GLU A 114 13.41 -16.81 11.67
N VAL A 115 12.62 -15.99 10.97
CA VAL A 115 12.36 -16.14 9.54
C VAL A 115 12.67 -14.84 8.81
N THR A 116 13.27 -14.97 7.62
CA THR A 116 13.41 -13.86 6.68
C THR A 116 12.30 -13.95 5.65
N ALA A 117 11.57 -12.85 5.46
CA ALA A 117 10.47 -12.79 4.53
C ALA A 117 10.47 -11.44 3.81
N ASP A 118 10.11 -11.49 2.54
CA ASP A 118 9.81 -10.27 1.78
C ASP A 118 8.41 -9.80 2.16
N LEU A 119 8.34 -8.55 2.58
CA LEU A 119 7.15 -7.86 3.02
C LEU A 119 6.84 -6.74 2.06
N PHE A 120 5.56 -6.51 1.83
CA PHE A 120 5.10 -5.32 1.14
C PHE A 120 4.00 -4.62 1.94
N GLY A 121 3.88 -3.32 1.67
CA GLY A 121 2.75 -2.50 2.08
C GLY A 121 2.45 -1.50 0.97
N PHE A 122 1.42 -0.69 1.15
CA PHE A 122 1.13 0.40 0.22
C PHE A 122 0.73 1.66 0.96
N LEU A 123 0.94 2.78 0.28
CA LEU A 123 0.61 4.10 0.80
C LEU A 123 -0.90 4.30 0.80
N THR A 124 -1.38 5.02 1.80
CA THR A 124 -2.72 5.58 1.80
C THR A 124 -2.69 7.09 1.86
N THR A 125 -3.83 7.65 1.52
CA THR A 125 -4.15 9.08 1.46
C THR A 125 -5.52 9.28 2.09
N ASP A 126 -5.96 10.53 2.27
CA ASP A 126 -7.34 10.83 2.66
C ASP A 126 -8.34 10.17 1.70
N ALA A 127 -9.49 9.75 2.24
CA ALA A 127 -10.54 9.17 1.42
C ALA A 127 -11.19 10.23 0.52
N ASN A 128 -11.45 9.88 -0.74
CA ASN A 128 -12.29 10.70 -1.63
C ASN A 128 -13.78 10.53 -1.30
N ALA A 129 -14.67 11.27 -1.97
CA ALA A 129 -16.11 11.21 -1.70
C ALA A 129 -16.76 9.84 -1.98
N VAL A 130 -16.12 8.97 -2.78
CA VAL A 130 -16.62 7.62 -3.07
C VAL A 130 -16.32 6.66 -1.91
N VAL A 131 -15.11 6.73 -1.35
CA VAL A 131 -14.67 5.84 -0.26
C VAL A 131 -15.11 6.34 1.12
N ALA A 132 -15.13 7.67 1.32
CA ALA A 132 -15.38 8.28 2.63
C ALA A 132 -16.68 7.84 3.34
N PRO A 133 -17.80 7.57 2.64
CA PRO A 133 -19.02 7.04 3.27
C PRO A 133 -18.82 5.70 3.98
N TYR A 134 -17.85 4.90 3.53
CA TYR A 134 -17.58 3.55 4.04
C TYR A 134 -16.34 3.51 4.93
N HIS A 135 -15.31 4.29 4.60
CA HIS A 135 -14.07 4.39 5.36
C HIS A 135 -13.49 5.82 5.29
N PRO A 136 -13.89 6.74 6.19
CA PRO A 136 -13.57 8.17 6.07
C PRO A 136 -12.11 8.52 6.35
N LYS A 137 -11.34 7.60 6.95
CA LYS A 137 -9.98 7.91 7.42
C LYS A 137 -8.91 7.82 6.33
N ALA A 138 -9.11 6.93 5.36
CA ALA A 138 -8.08 6.66 4.37
C ALA A 138 -8.63 5.88 3.17
N MET A 139 -7.98 6.05 2.03
CA MET A 139 -8.04 5.14 0.89
C MET A 139 -6.62 4.82 0.38
N PRO A 140 -6.41 3.71 -0.35
CA PRO A 140 -5.14 3.44 -1.02
C PRO A 140 -4.76 4.54 -2.03
N VAL A 141 -3.46 4.82 -2.15
CA VAL A 141 -2.93 5.64 -3.26
C VAL A 141 -2.96 4.81 -4.53
N ILE A 142 -3.83 5.17 -5.47
CA ILE A 142 -4.01 4.47 -6.75
C ILE A 142 -3.24 5.21 -7.84
N LEU A 143 -2.42 4.46 -8.59
CA LEU A 143 -1.69 4.93 -9.76
C LEU A 143 -2.47 4.51 -11.01
N GLU A 144 -2.98 5.48 -11.78
CA GLU A 144 -3.82 5.22 -12.95
C GLU A 144 -3.02 5.20 -14.25
N ARG A 145 -2.03 6.09 -14.35
CA ARG A 145 -1.33 6.36 -15.59
C ARG A 145 0.08 5.77 -15.54
N GLN A 146 0.56 5.33 -16.70
CA GLN A 146 1.91 4.79 -16.86
C GLN A 146 2.98 5.75 -16.30
N GLU A 147 2.81 7.06 -16.53
CA GLU A 147 3.71 8.10 -16.00
C GLU A 147 3.72 8.16 -14.47
N GLU A 148 2.61 7.87 -13.80
CA GLU A 148 2.52 7.87 -12.34
C GLU A 148 3.22 6.63 -11.76
N ILE A 149 3.09 5.49 -12.43
CA ILE A 149 3.83 4.26 -12.10
C ILE A 149 5.33 4.50 -12.24
N GLU A 150 5.77 5.06 -13.36
CA GLU A 150 7.20 5.35 -13.60
C GLU A 150 7.75 6.37 -12.61
N THR A 151 6.98 7.43 -12.33
CA THR A 151 7.32 8.44 -11.33
C THR A 151 7.43 7.82 -9.94
N TRP A 152 6.46 6.99 -9.54
CA TRP A 152 6.50 6.28 -8.27
C TRP A 152 7.73 5.40 -8.17
N LEU A 153 8.06 4.62 -9.19
CA LEU A 153 9.18 3.68 -9.14
C LEU A 153 10.54 4.39 -9.16
N THR A 154 10.68 5.51 -9.88
CA THR A 154 12.02 6.05 -10.21
C THR A 154 12.32 7.44 -9.65
N ALA A 155 11.33 8.29 -9.39
CA ALA A 155 11.58 9.70 -9.05
C ALA A 155 12.13 9.89 -7.62
N PRO A 156 12.85 10.98 -7.31
CA PRO A 156 13.21 11.30 -5.93
C PRO A 156 11.99 11.39 -5.00
N ILE A 157 12.17 11.12 -3.70
CA ILE A 157 11.08 11.09 -2.71
C ILE A 157 10.16 12.32 -2.77
N PRO A 158 10.65 13.57 -2.82
CA PRO A 158 9.78 14.74 -2.86
C PRO A 158 8.84 14.80 -4.07
N VAL A 159 9.26 14.22 -5.20
CA VAL A 159 8.47 14.13 -6.44
C VAL A 159 7.48 12.96 -6.34
N ALA A 160 7.93 11.80 -5.88
CA ALA A 160 7.08 10.62 -5.76
C ALA A 160 5.95 10.82 -4.74
N LEU A 161 6.19 11.55 -3.65
CA LEU A 161 5.16 11.84 -2.64
C LEU A 161 4.07 12.80 -3.14
N GLN A 162 4.26 13.49 -4.28
CA GLN A 162 3.16 14.25 -4.92
C GLN A 162 2.04 13.32 -5.45
N LEU A 163 2.31 12.03 -5.58
CA LEU A 163 1.33 11.02 -5.96
C LEU A 163 0.48 10.55 -4.78
N GLN A 164 0.88 10.83 -3.52
CA GLN A 164 0.12 10.45 -2.32
C GLN A 164 -1.06 11.40 -2.11
N LYS A 165 -2.07 11.28 -2.97
CA LYS A 165 -3.28 12.10 -2.98
C LYS A 165 -4.51 11.25 -3.33
N PRO A 166 -5.72 11.67 -2.93
CA PRO A 166 -6.93 10.93 -3.24
C PRO A 166 -7.14 10.77 -4.75
N LEU A 167 -7.66 9.61 -5.15
CA LEU A 167 -8.03 9.35 -6.54
C LEU A 167 -9.22 10.24 -6.94
N GLN A 168 -9.27 10.66 -8.21
CA GLN A 168 -10.44 11.38 -8.74
C GLN A 168 -11.70 10.52 -8.58
N GLU A 169 -12.80 11.15 -8.16
CA GLU A 169 -14.06 10.46 -7.87
C GLU A 169 -14.62 9.71 -9.09
N ALA A 170 -14.52 10.33 -10.28
CA ALA A 170 -14.96 9.72 -11.54
C ALA A 170 -14.15 8.47 -11.96
N SER A 171 -13.02 8.22 -11.31
CA SER A 171 -12.13 7.09 -11.59
C SER A 171 -12.38 5.88 -10.68
N LEU A 172 -13.40 5.92 -9.83
CA LEU A 172 -13.71 4.85 -8.89
C LEU A 172 -15.22 4.71 -8.69
N GLN A 173 -15.73 3.49 -8.68
CA GLN A 173 -17.13 3.21 -8.36
C GLN A 173 -17.26 2.08 -7.34
N VAL A 174 -18.35 2.12 -6.60
CA VAL A 174 -18.82 0.98 -5.80
C VAL A 174 -19.40 -0.07 -6.76
N LEU A 175 -19.08 -1.33 -6.53
CA LEU A 175 -19.59 -2.49 -7.28
C LEU A 175 -20.78 -3.14 -6.59
#